data_AF-X1LG30-F1
#
_entry.id   AF-X1LG30-F1
#
_cell.length_a   1.000
_cell.length_b   1.000
_cell.length_c   1.000
_cell.angle_alpha   90.00
_cell.angle_beta   90.00
_cell.angle_gamma   90.00
#
_symmetry.space_group_name_H-M   'P 1'
#
loop_
_entity.id
_entity.type
_entity.pdbx_description
1 polymer ?
#
loop_
_entity_poly.entity_id
_entity_poly.type
_entity_poly.pdbx_seq_one_letter_code
_entity_poly.pdbx_strand_id
1 'polypeptide(L)'
;AQVLGNLYSFGTPMSKNPIASTTLKYRHNITAMCLAGDTDITEAYRVRLWGYVYKAAELARVFGIMAFPATFRDNPRNRILSIPKAPITVSLDTWATLPGGKDQAVPKINPFIRYAYNAKVTDGMKGDYQFRYDTGDVATSEEDMRFDFDRDDALLIEGLGVKAAANIAYASLLIGGDYHPKGKFPVTTEINPLNFGTCFPPFPIDIGLYVAIPKLEKPYMINNEIGVVVVNDDGNVIAADALCLALNGIRVEMTGA
;
A
#
# COMPACT_ATOMS: atom_id res chain seq x y z
N ALA A 1 12.31 -20.91 -1.56
CA ALA A 1 11.32 -20.05 -2.25
C ALA A 1 11.99 -19.34 -3.41
N GLN A 2 11.56 -19.66 -4.64
CA GLN A 2 11.94 -18.91 -5.83
C GLN A 2 10.97 -17.73 -5.96
N VAL A 3 11.50 -16.50 -5.96
CA VAL A 3 10.67 -15.31 -6.16
C VAL A 3 10.36 -15.24 -7.66
N LEU A 4 9.15 -15.63 -8.06
CA LEU A 4 8.67 -15.51 -9.44
C LEU A 4 7.99 -14.15 -9.72
N GLY A 5 7.87 -13.30 -8.69
CA GLY A 5 7.25 -11.97 -8.79
C GLY A 5 8.26 -10.82 -8.71
N ASN A 6 7.75 -9.62 -8.99
CA ASN A 6 8.50 -8.38 -8.75
C ASN A 6 8.77 -8.20 -7.25
N LEU A 7 9.97 -7.77 -6.88
CA LEU A 7 10.24 -7.25 -5.53
C LEU A 7 9.29 -6.08 -5.26
N TYR A 8 8.76 -5.98 -4.04
CA TYR A 8 8.07 -4.75 -3.65
C TYR A 8 9.07 -3.60 -3.63
N SER A 9 8.71 -2.49 -4.29
CA SER A 9 9.55 -1.29 -4.35
C SER A 9 8.77 -0.10 -3.80
N PHE A 10 9.41 0.66 -2.92
CA PHE A 10 8.88 1.90 -2.36
C PHE A 10 8.82 3.07 -3.36
N GLY A 11 9.25 2.86 -4.62
CA GLY A 11 9.24 3.90 -5.65
C GLY A 11 10.15 3.54 -6.83
N THR A 12 10.46 4.54 -7.65
CA THR A 12 11.41 4.45 -8.77
C THR A 12 12.69 5.22 -8.42
N PRO A 13 13.86 4.54 -8.35
CA PRO A 13 15.13 5.19 -8.11
C PRO A 13 15.47 6.16 -9.24
N MET A 14 16.30 7.18 -8.96
CA MET A 14 16.77 8.16 -9.97
C MET A 14 15.65 8.98 -10.64
N SER A 15 14.44 8.97 -10.09
CA SER A 15 13.33 9.78 -10.59
C SER A 15 13.39 11.21 -10.06
N LYS A 16 13.12 12.16 -10.96
CA LYS A 16 12.93 13.59 -10.65
C LYS A 16 11.47 13.96 -10.38
N ASN A 17 10.55 13.02 -10.63
CA ASN A 17 9.13 13.18 -10.31
C ASN A 17 8.92 12.83 -8.83
N PRO A 18 8.42 13.77 -8.00
CA PRO A 18 8.24 13.54 -6.57
C PRO A 18 7.35 12.34 -6.23
N ILE A 19 6.33 12.08 -7.06
CA ILE A 19 5.39 10.96 -6.87
C ILE A 19 6.10 9.62 -7.09
N ALA A 20 6.98 9.55 -8.09
CA ALA A 20 7.73 8.32 -8.37
C ALA A 20 8.98 8.19 -7.49
N SER A 21 9.53 9.28 -6.96
CA SER A 21 10.79 9.31 -6.19
C SER A 21 10.57 9.03 -4.70
N THR A 22 9.68 8.12 -4.34
CA THR A 22 9.25 7.82 -2.96
C THR A 22 10.11 6.76 -2.25
N THR A 23 11.18 6.28 -2.86
CA THR A 23 12.12 5.36 -2.19
C THR A 23 12.60 5.95 -0.86
N LEU A 24 12.72 5.13 0.18
CA LEU A 24 13.18 5.56 1.50
C LEU A 24 14.58 6.20 1.42
N LYS A 25 14.73 7.39 2.01
CA LYS A 25 15.99 8.17 1.96
C LYS A 25 16.59 8.34 3.34
N TYR A 26 17.81 7.83 3.49
CA TYR A 26 18.62 7.88 4.69
C TYR A 26 20.06 8.23 4.32
N ARG A 27 20.80 8.80 5.26
CA ARG A 27 22.21 9.20 5.07
C ARG A 27 23.21 8.19 5.62
N HIS A 28 22.86 7.51 6.72
CA HIS A 28 23.82 6.69 7.48
C HIS A 28 23.32 5.25 7.68
N ASN A 29 22.23 5.07 8.43
CA ASN A 29 21.78 3.75 8.90
C ASN A 29 20.33 3.46 8.51
N ILE A 30 20.04 2.19 8.26
CA ILE A 30 18.68 1.63 8.26
C ILE A 30 18.67 0.49 9.28
N THR A 31 17.59 0.42 10.06
CA THR A 31 17.29 -0.72 10.92
C THR A 31 15.97 -1.32 10.47
N ALA A 32 15.94 -2.64 10.24
CA ALA A 32 14.71 -3.37 10.03
C ALA A 32 14.29 -4.02 11.34
N MET A 33 13.09 -3.70 11.80
CA MET A 33 12.45 -4.34 12.96
C MET A 33 11.30 -5.20 12.43
N CYS A 34 11.24 -6.44 12.89
CA CYS A 34 10.14 -7.35 12.58
C CYS A 34 9.41 -7.66 13.87
N LEU A 35 8.09 -7.49 13.84
CA LEU A 35 7.21 -7.85 14.94
C LEU A 35 6.53 -9.16 14.56
N ALA A 36 6.63 -10.14 15.45
CA ALA A 36 5.77 -11.30 15.44
C ALA A 36 4.44 -10.85 16.08
N GLY A 37 3.28 -11.31 15.57
CA GLY A 37 1.98 -10.94 16.13
C GLY A 37 1.78 -11.52 17.54
N ASP A 38 0.71 -12.27 17.74
CA ASP A 38 0.45 -12.89 19.06
C ASP A 38 1.38 -14.08 19.39
N THR A 39 2.17 -14.54 18.42
CA THR A 39 3.07 -15.69 18.56
C THR A 39 4.51 -15.31 18.24
N ASP A 40 5.46 -16.12 18.69
CA ASP A 40 6.88 -15.92 18.39
C ASP A 40 7.22 -16.29 16.94
N ILE A 41 8.25 -15.61 16.39
CA ILE A 41 8.89 -16.10 15.16
C ILE A 41 9.76 -17.30 15.52
N THR A 42 9.23 -18.51 15.30
CA THR A 42 9.90 -19.78 15.65
C THR A 42 10.82 -20.31 14.56
N GLU A 43 10.67 -19.82 13.32
CA GLU A 43 11.43 -20.28 12.16
C GLU A 43 12.50 -19.28 11.72
N ALA A 44 13.60 -19.78 11.16
CA ALA A 44 14.64 -18.93 10.60
C ALA A 44 14.12 -18.18 9.37
N TYR A 45 14.18 -16.85 9.40
CA TYR A 45 13.76 -15.99 8.29
C TYR A 45 14.86 -14.99 7.93
N ARG A 46 14.71 -14.33 6.77
CA ARG A 46 15.66 -13.32 6.29
C ARG A 46 14.92 -12.16 5.67
N VAL A 47 15.21 -10.95 6.16
CA VAL A 47 14.85 -9.70 5.49
C VAL A 47 15.96 -9.33 4.51
N ARG A 48 15.62 -9.06 3.25
CA ARG A 48 16.56 -8.58 2.23
C ARG A 48 16.15 -7.19 1.78
N LEU A 49 17.02 -6.22 1.98
CA LEU A 49 16.84 -4.86 1.49
C LEU A 49 17.74 -4.65 0.27
N TRP A 50 17.16 -4.11 -0.79
CA TRP A 50 17.87 -3.71 -2.00
C TRP A 50 17.73 -2.20 -2.16
N GLY A 51 18.80 -1.53 -2.55
CA GLY A 51 18.80 -0.09 -2.68
C GLY A 51 20.00 0.42 -3.46
N TYR A 52 19.98 1.71 -3.73
CA TYR A 52 21.06 2.42 -4.40
C TYR A 52 21.84 3.24 -3.39
N VAL A 53 23.16 3.22 -3.50
CA VAL A 53 24.05 4.10 -2.75
C VAL A 53 24.58 5.15 -3.71
N TYR A 54 24.40 6.42 -3.36
CA TYR A 54 24.85 7.55 -4.16
C TYR A 54 25.97 8.28 -3.43
N LYS A 55 27.02 8.67 -4.15
CA LYS A 55 28.01 9.61 -3.60
C LYS A 55 27.44 11.02 -3.65
N ALA A 56 27.82 11.86 -2.69
CA ALA A 56 27.34 13.25 -2.60
C ALA A 56 27.53 14.04 -3.92
N ALA A 57 28.69 13.86 -4.57
CA ALA A 57 29.02 14.52 -5.84
C ALA A 57 28.17 14.05 -7.04
N GLU A 58 27.48 12.91 -6.95
CA GLU A 58 26.68 12.35 -8.04
C GLU A 58 25.22 12.83 -7.99
N LEU A 59 24.75 13.29 -6.82
CA LEU A 59 23.34 13.60 -6.57
C LEU A 59 22.78 14.66 -7.53
N ALA A 60 23.52 15.76 -7.74
CA ALA A 60 23.11 16.82 -8.66
C ALA A 60 23.03 16.35 -10.12
N ARG A 61 23.92 15.42 -10.53
CA ARG A 61 23.91 14.85 -11.88
C ARG A 61 22.75 13.88 -12.09
N VAL A 62 22.48 13.03 -11.11
CA VAL A 62 21.44 11.99 -11.19
C VAL A 62 20.04 12.59 -11.08
N PHE A 63 19.81 13.42 -10.07
CA PHE A 63 18.48 13.95 -9.76
C PHE A 63 18.31 15.40 -10.20
N GLY A 64 19.35 16.24 -10.10
CA GLY A 64 19.26 17.67 -10.40
C GLY A 64 18.31 18.39 -9.45
N ILE A 65 17.12 18.74 -9.94
CA ILE A 65 16.08 19.40 -9.18
C ILE A 65 14.86 18.47 -9.10
N MET A 66 14.33 18.28 -7.90
CA MET A 66 13.09 17.56 -7.65
C MET A 66 11.91 18.43 -8.10
N ALA A 67 11.11 17.94 -9.05
CA ALA A 67 10.16 18.76 -9.80
C ALA A 67 8.81 18.90 -9.09
N PHE A 68 8.58 20.06 -8.47
CA PHE A 68 7.29 20.44 -7.90
C PHE A 68 6.65 21.63 -8.68
N PRO A 69 5.31 21.83 -8.62
CA PRO A 69 4.32 21.03 -7.89
C PRO A 69 4.17 19.62 -8.47
N ALA A 70 3.88 18.66 -7.59
CA ALA A 70 3.59 17.28 -8.00
C ALA A 70 2.07 17.10 -8.16
N THR A 71 1.64 15.97 -8.72
CA THR A 71 0.21 15.76 -8.99
C THR A 71 -0.17 14.30 -8.83
N PHE A 72 -1.21 14.05 -8.03
CA PHE A 72 -1.95 12.79 -8.06
C PHE A 72 -3.03 12.87 -9.14
N ARG A 73 -3.16 11.79 -9.91
CA ARG A 73 -4.16 11.65 -10.98
C ARG A 73 -4.93 10.36 -10.79
N ASP A 74 -6.22 10.51 -10.53
CA ASP A 74 -7.19 9.44 -10.60
C ASP A 74 -7.97 9.63 -11.91
N ASN A 75 -7.42 9.07 -12.99
CA ASN A 75 -8.04 9.16 -14.31
C ASN A 75 -9.42 8.48 -14.36
N PRO A 76 -9.66 7.31 -13.73
CA PRO A 76 -11.00 6.68 -13.69
C PRO A 76 -12.11 7.60 -13.17
N ARG A 77 -11.81 8.42 -12.16
CA ARG A 77 -12.77 9.33 -11.52
C ARG A 77 -12.60 10.79 -11.93
N ASN A 78 -11.73 11.07 -12.89
CA ASN A 78 -11.40 12.42 -13.35
C ASN A 78 -11.03 13.38 -12.19
N ARG A 79 -10.28 12.88 -11.19
CA ARG A 79 -9.80 13.69 -10.06
C ARG A 79 -8.32 13.98 -10.19
N ILE A 80 -7.95 15.21 -9.83
CA ILE A 80 -6.57 15.69 -9.83
C ILE A 80 -6.33 16.41 -8.51
N LEU A 81 -5.25 16.06 -7.81
CA LEU A 81 -4.78 16.77 -6.64
C LEU A 81 -3.38 17.32 -6.91
N SER A 82 -3.23 18.64 -6.84
CA SER A 82 -1.93 19.30 -6.90
C SER A 82 -1.28 19.30 -5.52
N ILE A 83 0.02 18.99 -5.47
CA ILE A 83 0.80 19.00 -4.23
C ILE A 83 1.75 20.20 -4.31
N PRO A 84 1.40 21.33 -3.67
CA PRO A 84 2.16 22.56 -3.77
C PRO A 84 3.40 22.50 -2.88
N LYS A 85 4.58 22.56 -3.49
CA LYS A 85 5.86 22.66 -2.79
C LYS A 85 6.87 23.38 -3.68
N ALA A 86 7.86 24.03 -3.09
CA ALA A 86 8.96 24.59 -3.89
C ALA A 86 9.81 23.45 -4.49
N PRO A 87 10.33 23.61 -5.72
CA PRO A 87 11.34 22.69 -6.25
C PRO A 87 12.54 22.59 -5.30
N ILE A 88 13.08 21.38 -5.15
CA ILE A 88 14.20 21.12 -4.23
C ILE A 88 15.44 20.78 -5.05
N THR A 89 16.49 21.59 -4.95
CA THR A 89 17.81 21.24 -5.47
C THR A 89 18.36 20.05 -4.69
N VAL A 90 18.72 18.99 -5.40
CA VAL A 90 19.14 17.73 -4.77
C VAL A 90 20.63 17.74 -4.44
N SER A 91 20.94 17.66 -3.15
CA SER A 91 22.29 17.58 -2.59
C SER A 91 22.32 16.62 -1.39
N LEU A 92 23.50 16.43 -0.79
CA LEU A 92 23.62 15.64 0.43
C LEU A 92 22.82 16.25 1.60
N ASP A 93 22.74 17.57 1.66
CA ASP A 93 22.06 18.31 2.72
C ASP A 93 20.54 18.18 2.61
N THR A 94 20.01 18.24 1.39
CA THR A 94 18.57 18.12 1.10
C THR A 94 18.10 16.68 0.92
N TRP A 95 18.99 15.69 0.95
CA TRP A 95 18.66 14.28 0.66
C TRP A 95 17.51 13.74 1.51
N ALA A 96 17.53 14.01 2.82
CA ALA A 96 16.50 13.54 3.74
C ALA A 96 15.19 14.36 3.68
N THR A 97 15.17 15.48 2.95
CA THR A 97 13.99 16.35 2.79
C THR A 97 13.23 16.08 1.49
N LEU A 98 13.72 15.17 0.65
CA LEU A 98 13.05 14.71 -0.56
C LEU A 98 11.89 13.74 -0.23
N PRO A 99 10.96 13.47 -1.16
CA PRO A 99 9.95 12.41 -1.01
C PRO A 99 10.53 11.09 -0.52
N GLY A 100 9.86 10.40 0.41
CA GLY A 100 10.37 9.21 1.10
C GLY A 100 11.49 9.48 2.12
N GLY A 101 11.89 10.73 2.32
CA GLY A 101 12.83 11.16 3.35
C GLY A 101 12.14 11.50 4.67
N LYS A 102 12.82 11.27 5.79
CA LYS A 102 12.26 11.51 7.12
C LYS A 102 12.16 12.99 7.51
N ASP A 103 12.98 13.85 6.92
CA ASP A 103 13.12 15.28 7.29
C ASP A 103 12.31 16.19 6.33
N GLN A 104 11.24 15.66 5.72
CA GLN A 104 10.39 16.42 4.81
C GLN A 104 9.59 17.50 5.56
N ALA A 105 9.66 18.74 5.07
CA ALA A 105 8.63 19.73 5.34
C ALA A 105 7.31 19.35 4.64
N VAL A 106 6.18 19.77 5.18
CA VAL A 106 4.87 19.58 4.53
C VAL A 106 4.78 20.37 3.21
N PRO A 107 4.12 19.86 2.16
CA PRO A 107 3.55 18.51 2.08
C PRO A 107 4.61 17.40 2.08
N LYS A 108 4.38 16.33 2.86
CA LYS A 108 5.26 15.14 2.91
C LYS A 108 4.70 14.08 1.97
N ILE A 109 5.55 13.49 1.13
CA ILE A 109 5.17 12.43 0.20
C ILE A 109 5.92 11.17 0.62
N ASN A 110 5.20 10.12 1.01
CA ASN A 110 5.79 8.88 1.49
C ASN A 110 5.18 7.67 0.78
N PRO A 111 5.97 6.61 0.56
CA PRO A 111 5.39 5.35 0.14
C PRO A 111 4.48 4.83 1.27
N PHE A 112 3.40 4.17 0.88
CA PHE A 112 2.41 3.64 1.80
C PHE A 112 2.28 2.14 1.56
N ILE A 113 2.25 1.39 2.66
CA ILE A 113 1.85 -0.01 2.69
C ILE A 113 1.12 -0.28 4.00
N ARG A 114 0.02 -1.02 3.92
CA ARG A 114 -0.74 -1.49 5.08
C ARG A 114 -1.25 -2.88 4.80
N TYR A 115 -1.38 -3.71 5.82
CA TYR A 115 -2.05 -4.99 5.76
C TYR A 115 -3.03 -5.12 6.93
N ALA A 116 -3.98 -6.05 6.81
CA ALA A 116 -4.98 -6.29 7.84
C ALA A 116 -5.48 -7.72 7.82
N TYR A 117 -5.79 -8.26 9.00
CA TYR A 117 -6.56 -9.49 9.17
C TYR A 117 -7.97 -9.18 9.67
N ASN A 118 -8.95 -10.01 9.30
CA ASN A 118 -10.30 -9.85 9.83
C ASN A 118 -10.37 -10.42 11.25
N ALA A 119 -10.69 -9.60 12.24
CA ALA A 119 -10.81 -10.05 13.63
C ALA A 119 -12.12 -10.80 13.91
N LYS A 120 -13.12 -10.68 13.03
CA LYS A 120 -14.44 -11.29 13.21
C LYS A 120 -14.85 -12.17 12.04
N VAL A 121 -15.76 -13.09 12.35
CA VAL A 121 -16.48 -13.90 11.37
C VAL A 121 -17.46 -13.00 10.59
N THR A 122 -17.56 -13.18 9.27
CA THR A 122 -18.58 -12.47 8.47
C THR A 122 -19.98 -13.02 8.75
N ASP A 123 -21.01 -12.27 8.37
CA ASP A 123 -22.40 -12.67 8.61
C ASP A 123 -22.97 -13.66 7.58
N GLY A 124 -22.26 -13.92 6.48
CA GLY A 124 -22.75 -14.78 5.40
C GLY A 124 -23.88 -14.14 4.59
N MET A 125 -24.08 -12.83 4.69
CA MET A 125 -25.19 -12.12 4.03
C MET A 125 -24.79 -11.48 2.70
N LYS A 126 -23.57 -11.72 2.21
CA LYS A 126 -23.00 -11.11 0.99
C LYS A 126 -22.86 -9.59 1.08
N GLY A 127 -23.02 -9.02 2.28
CA GLY A 127 -22.83 -7.59 2.55
C GLY A 127 -21.38 -7.17 2.42
N ASP A 128 -21.13 -5.86 2.51
CA ASP A 128 -19.77 -5.32 2.55
C ASP A 128 -19.20 -5.48 3.95
N TYR A 129 -18.28 -6.43 4.10
CA TYR A 129 -17.43 -6.52 5.29
C TYR A 129 -16.29 -5.52 5.17
N GLN A 130 -16.13 -4.67 6.19
CA GLN A 130 -15.11 -3.61 6.24
C GLN A 130 -14.03 -3.97 7.26
N PHE A 131 -12.79 -3.60 6.97
CA PHE A 131 -11.66 -3.84 7.86
C PHE A 131 -11.42 -2.58 8.68
N ARG A 132 -12.18 -2.45 9.77
CA ARG A 132 -12.28 -1.23 10.58
C ARG A 132 -11.93 -1.47 12.04
N TYR A 133 -11.08 -0.61 12.58
CA TYR A 133 -10.64 -0.73 13.96
C TYR A 133 -11.74 -0.30 14.95
N ASP A 134 -12.47 0.77 14.64
CA ASP A 134 -13.51 1.34 15.51
C ASP A 134 -14.72 0.42 15.70
N THR A 135 -15.00 -0.45 14.75
CA THR A 135 -16.02 -1.51 14.86
C THR A 135 -15.47 -2.80 15.46
N GLY A 136 -14.14 -2.93 15.61
CA GLY A 136 -13.46 -4.15 16.06
C GLY A 136 -13.38 -5.24 14.98
N ASP A 137 -13.47 -4.88 13.71
CA ASP A 137 -13.39 -5.82 12.58
C ASP A 137 -11.94 -6.13 12.17
N VAL A 138 -10.99 -5.40 12.74
CA VAL A 138 -9.54 -5.68 12.78
C VAL A 138 -9.02 -5.51 14.21
N ALA A 139 -7.87 -6.11 14.54
CA ALA A 139 -7.37 -6.16 15.90
C ALA A 139 -6.67 -4.86 16.34
N THR A 140 -6.01 -4.16 15.41
CA THR A 140 -5.18 -2.99 15.73
C THR A 140 -5.51 -1.78 14.85
N SER A 141 -5.15 -0.59 15.32
CA SER A 141 -5.35 0.66 14.56
C SER A 141 -4.51 0.73 13.29
N GLU A 142 -3.37 0.04 13.28
CA GLU A 142 -2.44 -0.08 12.16
C GLU A 142 -3.02 -0.91 11.02
N GLU A 143 -3.99 -1.78 11.33
CA GLU A 143 -4.74 -2.61 10.38
C GLU A 143 -6.02 -1.94 9.86
N ASP A 144 -6.35 -0.72 10.32
CA ASP A 144 -7.56 -0.03 9.85
C ASP A 144 -7.44 0.29 8.35
N MET A 145 -8.32 -0.27 7.54
CA MET A 145 -8.38 -0.05 6.10
C MET A 145 -9.47 0.95 5.71
N ARG A 146 -10.04 1.67 6.69
CA ARG A 146 -10.85 2.86 6.46
C ARG A 146 -9.95 4.11 6.49
N PHE A 147 -10.03 4.89 5.43
CA PHE A 147 -9.31 6.14 5.26
C PHE A 147 -10.33 7.27 5.19
N ASP A 148 -10.48 7.97 6.31
CA ASP A 148 -11.34 9.14 6.43
C ASP A 148 -10.49 10.39 6.31
N PHE A 149 -10.21 10.76 5.07
CA PHE A 149 -9.34 11.88 4.79
C PHE A 149 -10.14 13.13 4.46
N ASP A 150 -9.82 14.19 5.18
CA ASP A 150 -10.23 15.53 4.85
C ASP A 150 -9.24 16.14 3.82
N ARG A 151 -9.01 17.45 3.90
CA ARG A 151 -8.10 18.19 3.05
C ARG A 151 -6.61 18.02 3.42
N ASP A 152 -6.33 17.47 4.59
CA ASP A 152 -4.98 17.41 5.17
C ASP A 152 -4.21 16.14 4.79
N ASP A 153 -4.92 15.10 4.32
CA ASP A 153 -4.32 13.85 3.85
C ASP A 153 -4.82 13.43 2.47
N ALA A 154 -3.96 12.71 1.75
CA ALA A 154 -4.34 12.01 0.54
C ALA A 154 -3.62 10.66 0.43
N LEU A 155 -4.28 9.66 -0.14
CA LEU A 155 -3.68 8.38 -0.51
C LEU A 155 -3.98 8.07 -1.96
N LEU A 156 -2.93 7.86 -2.75
CA LEU A 156 -3.04 7.27 -4.08
C LEU A 156 -2.77 5.77 -3.96
N ILE A 157 -3.84 4.98 -4.03
CA ILE A 157 -3.79 3.52 -4.00
C ILE A 157 -3.32 3.03 -5.36
N GLU A 158 -2.21 2.28 -5.38
CA GLU A 158 -1.62 1.74 -6.61
C GLU A 158 -1.78 0.21 -6.72
N GLY A 159 -1.97 -0.48 -5.60
CA GLY A 159 -2.12 -1.92 -5.57
C GLY A 159 -2.99 -2.40 -4.42
N LEU A 160 -3.64 -3.53 -4.66
CA LEU A 160 -4.52 -4.22 -3.71
C LEU A 160 -4.22 -5.71 -3.79
N GLY A 161 -3.97 -6.29 -2.62
CA GLY A 161 -3.71 -7.71 -2.42
C GLY A 161 -4.78 -8.30 -1.51
N VAL A 162 -5.31 -9.44 -1.89
CA VAL A 162 -6.31 -10.19 -1.12
C VAL A 162 -5.90 -11.65 -1.09
N LYS A 163 -5.74 -12.21 0.10
CA LYS A 163 -5.65 -13.65 0.27
C LYS A 163 -7.03 -14.26 0.22
N ALA A 164 -7.23 -15.18 -0.72
CA ALA A 164 -8.47 -15.92 -0.82
C ALA A 164 -8.65 -16.82 0.40
N ALA A 165 -9.78 -16.67 1.08
CA ALA A 165 -10.24 -17.56 2.14
C ALA A 165 -11.38 -18.44 1.62
N ALA A 166 -11.79 -19.44 2.39
CA ALA A 166 -13.04 -20.13 2.12
C ALA A 166 -14.21 -19.13 2.15
N ASN A 167 -15.19 -19.32 1.26
CA ASN A 167 -16.43 -18.55 1.17
C ASN A 167 -16.30 -17.07 0.77
N ILE A 168 -15.11 -16.61 0.37
CA ILE A 168 -14.96 -15.27 -0.20
C ILE A 168 -15.44 -15.24 -1.65
N ALA A 169 -16.19 -14.19 -2.03
CA ALA A 169 -16.65 -13.99 -3.39
C ALA A 169 -15.92 -12.82 -4.07
N TYR A 170 -15.94 -11.64 -3.44
CA TYR A 170 -15.46 -10.40 -4.04
C TYR A 170 -14.67 -9.52 -3.10
N ALA A 171 -13.83 -8.67 -3.68
CA ALA A 171 -13.16 -7.57 -3.00
C ALA A 171 -13.24 -6.29 -3.84
N SER A 172 -13.24 -5.13 -3.19
CA SER A 172 -13.25 -3.85 -3.90
C SER A 172 -12.73 -2.71 -3.03
N LEU A 173 -12.45 -1.57 -3.65
CA LEU A 173 -12.29 -0.30 -2.97
C LEU A 173 -13.64 0.44 -3.03
N LEU A 174 -14.25 0.73 -1.89
CA LEU A 174 -15.42 1.59 -1.81
C LEU A 174 -14.94 3.00 -1.50
N ILE A 175 -14.97 3.91 -2.48
CA ILE A 175 -14.44 5.27 -2.35
C ILE A 175 -15.51 6.27 -2.74
N GLY A 176 -15.81 7.22 -1.85
CA GLY A 176 -16.86 8.23 -2.10
C GLY A 176 -18.26 7.62 -2.27
N GLY A 177 -18.46 6.37 -1.82
CA GLY A 177 -19.72 5.62 -1.98
C GLY A 177 -19.80 4.76 -3.25
N ASP A 178 -18.80 4.80 -4.13
CA ASP A 178 -18.74 3.99 -5.35
C ASP A 178 -17.70 2.86 -5.26
N TYR A 179 -18.01 1.71 -5.86
CA TYR A 179 -17.08 0.59 -5.95
C TYR A 179 -16.06 0.78 -7.08
N HIS A 180 -14.81 0.41 -6.79
CA HIS A 180 -13.69 0.48 -7.71
C HIS A 180 -12.95 -0.86 -7.77
N PRO A 181 -13.05 -1.58 -8.90
CA PRO A 181 -13.92 -1.32 -10.05
C PRO A 181 -15.40 -1.54 -9.69
N LYS A 182 -16.32 -0.99 -10.50
CA LYS A 182 -17.77 -1.14 -10.28
C LYS A 182 -18.25 -2.60 -10.20
N GLY A 183 -17.60 -3.48 -10.96
CA GLY A 183 -17.90 -4.92 -10.97
C GLY A 183 -17.28 -5.71 -9.81
N LYS A 184 -16.50 -5.05 -8.94
CA LYS A 184 -15.65 -5.68 -7.91
C LYS A 184 -14.62 -6.65 -8.53
N PHE A 185 -13.66 -7.11 -7.73
CA PHE A 185 -12.72 -8.16 -8.14
C PHE A 185 -13.21 -9.51 -7.63
N PRO A 186 -13.32 -10.55 -8.48
CA PRO A 186 -13.54 -11.91 -8.00
C PRO A 186 -12.27 -12.39 -7.28
N VAL A 187 -12.39 -12.91 -6.05
CA VAL A 187 -11.23 -13.27 -5.20
C VAL A 187 -11.36 -14.64 -4.56
N THR A 188 -11.99 -15.58 -5.26
CA THR A 188 -12.19 -16.97 -4.84
C THR A 188 -10.86 -17.74 -4.70
N THR A 189 -10.89 -18.92 -4.07
CA THR A 189 -9.71 -19.79 -3.95
C THR A 189 -9.17 -20.30 -5.29
N GLU A 190 -10.01 -20.35 -6.32
CA GLU A 190 -9.65 -20.79 -7.67
C GLU A 190 -9.21 -19.64 -8.57
N ILE A 191 -9.93 -18.51 -8.50
CA ILE A 191 -9.71 -17.32 -9.32
C ILE A 191 -9.51 -16.12 -8.40
N ASN A 192 -8.25 -15.67 -8.32
CA ASN A 192 -7.88 -14.49 -7.53
C ASN A 192 -6.79 -13.67 -8.24
N PRO A 193 -7.16 -12.61 -9.00
CA PRO A 193 -6.20 -11.71 -9.64
C PRO A 193 -5.49 -10.80 -8.63
N LEU A 194 -5.95 -10.75 -7.37
CA LEU A 194 -5.39 -9.96 -6.30
C LEU A 194 -4.49 -10.81 -5.36
N ASN A 195 -4.17 -12.06 -5.70
CA ASN A 195 -3.33 -12.87 -4.83
C ASN A 195 -1.94 -12.23 -4.65
N PHE A 196 -1.49 -12.16 -3.39
CA PHE A 196 -0.18 -11.64 -3.01
C PHE A 196 0.50 -12.58 -2.00
N GLY A 197 1.78 -12.38 -1.69
CA GLY A 197 2.51 -13.22 -0.77
C GLY A 197 2.73 -14.60 -1.37
N THR A 198 2.47 -15.67 -0.60
CA THR A 198 2.54 -17.05 -1.12
C THR A 198 1.61 -17.22 -2.33
N CYS A 199 1.94 -18.09 -3.30
CA CYS A 199 1.00 -18.36 -4.39
C CYS A 199 -0.07 -19.42 -4.05
N PHE A 200 -0.16 -19.85 -2.79
CA PHE A 200 -1.20 -20.74 -2.28
C PHE A 200 -2.49 -19.96 -1.97
N PRO A 201 -3.70 -20.52 -2.19
CA PRO A 201 -4.00 -21.86 -2.74
C PRO A 201 -3.92 -22.05 -4.28
N PRO A 202 -3.83 -21.03 -5.17
CA PRO A 202 -3.76 -21.29 -6.62
C PRO A 202 -2.62 -22.20 -7.07
N PHE A 203 -1.50 -22.23 -6.32
CA PHE A 203 -0.38 -23.12 -6.52
C PHE A 203 -0.06 -23.92 -5.26
N PRO A 204 0.45 -25.16 -5.38
CA PRO A 204 0.91 -25.95 -4.24
C PRO A 204 1.95 -25.21 -3.37
N ILE A 205 1.85 -25.39 -2.05
CA ILE A 205 2.68 -24.66 -1.06
C ILE A 205 4.17 -25.03 -1.12
N ASP A 206 4.48 -26.25 -1.57
CA ASP A 206 5.83 -26.83 -1.65
C ASP A 206 6.70 -26.24 -2.76
N ILE A 207 6.11 -25.66 -3.81
CA ILE A 207 6.84 -24.93 -4.86
C ILE A 207 7.45 -23.63 -4.28
N GLY A 208 6.87 -23.09 -3.20
CA GLY A 208 7.41 -21.94 -2.49
C GLY A 208 7.47 -20.68 -3.35
N LEU A 209 6.41 -20.42 -4.11
CA LEU A 209 6.28 -19.24 -4.97
C LEU A 209 5.73 -18.05 -4.20
N TYR A 210 6.31 -16.88 -4.46
CA TYR A 210 5.90 -15.62 -3.85
C TYR A 210 5.73 -14.51 -4.90
N VAL A 211 4.67 -13.72 -4.73
CA VAL A 211 4.31 -12.57 -5.56
C VAL A 211 4.08 -11.33 -4.70
N ALA A 212 4.46 -10.15 -5.21
CA ALA A 212 4.17 -8.88 -4.55
C ALA A 212 2.67 -8.54 -4.64
N ILE A 213 2.27 -7.48 -3.92
CA ILE A 213 0.92 -6.90 -4.03
C ILE A 213 0.67 -6.53 -5.50
N PRO A 214 -0.39 -7.08 -6.13
CA PRO A 214 -0.72 -6.77 -7.52
C PRO A 214 -1.03 -5.28 -7.70
N LYS A 215 -0.52 -4.71 -8.79
CA LYS A 215 -0.86 -3.35 -9.19
C LYS A 215 -2.26 -3.33 -9.77
N LEU A 216 -3.03 -2.32 -9.39
CA LEU A 216 -4.29 -2.01 -10.06
C LEU A 216 -4.00 -1.53 -11.48
N GLU A 217 -4.95 -1.78 -12.40
CA GLU A 217 -4.85 -1.27 -13.78
C GLU A 217 -4.68 0.25 -13.80
N LYS A 218 -5.34 0.92 -12.85
CA LYS A 218 -5.31 2.37 -12.66
C LYS A 218 -5.30 2.68 -11.16
N PRO A 219 -4.56 3.70 -10.72
CA PRO A 219 -4.54 4.08 -9.31
C PRO A 219 -5.82 4.83 -8.93
N TYR A 220 -6.19 4.79 -7.64
CA TYR A 220 -7.35 5.48 -7.08
C TYR A 220 -6.95 6.41 -5.94
N MET A 221 -7.44 7.65 -5.95
CA MET A 221 -7.08 8.68 -4.97
C MET A 221 -8.14 8.91 -3.90
N ILE A 222 -7.83 8.66 -2.63
CA ILE A 222 -8.67 9.11 -1.50
C ILE A 222 -8.17 10.48 -1.05
N ASN A 223 -9.02 11.50 -1.11
CA ASN A 223 -8.76 12.85 -0.61
C ASN A 223 -10.07 13.64 -0.51
N ASN A 224 -10.33 14.29 0.63
CA ASN A 224 -11.59 14.96 0.94
C ASN A 224 -12.82 14.05 0.70
N GLU A 225 -12.67 12.77 1.05
CA GLU A 225 -13.67 11.71 0.95
C GLU A 225 -13.24 10.52 1.80
N ILE A 226 -14.19 9.62 2.08
CA ILE A 226 -13.90 8.36 2.73
C ILE A 226 -13.61 7.31 1.66
N GLY A 227 -12.58 6.50 1.88
CA GLY A 227 -12.38 5.25 1.17
C GLY A 227 -12.15 4.09 2.11
N VAL A 228 -12.61 2.90 1.74
CA VAL A 228 -12.47 1.68 2.55
C VAL A 228 -12.28 0.47 1.65
N VAL A 229 -11.47 -0.49 2.09
CA VAL A 229 -11.40 -1.81 1.45
C VAL A 229 -12.56 -2.67 1.94
N VAL A 230 -13.30 -3.26 1.01
CA VAL A 230 -14.45 -4.12 1.32
C VAL A 230 -14.28 -5.51 0.74
N VAL A 231 -14.80 -6.50 1.45
CA VAL A 231 -14.90 -7.89 1.02
C VAL A 231 -16.36 -8.35 1.11
N ASN A 232 -16.78 -9.20 0.17
CA ASN A 232 -18.08 -9.85 0.20
C ASN A 232 -17.89 -11.36 0.25
N ASP A 233 -18.63 -12.02 1.14
CA ASP A 233 -18.75 -13.47 1.15
C ASP A 233 -19.71 -13.99 0.06
N ASP A 234 -19.71 -15.31 -0.14
CA ASP A 234 -20.51 -16.00 -1.15
C ASP A 234 -21.91 -16.40 -0.68
N GLY A 235 -22.30 -16.01 0.54
CA GLY A 235 -23.51 -16.45 1.24
C GLY A 235 -23.23 -17.38 2.42
N ASN A 236 -21.96 -17.70 2.67
CA ASN A 236 -21.51 -18.45 3.83
C ASN A 236 -20.49 -17.63 4.62
N VAL A 237 -20.41 -17.90 5.92
CA VAL A 237 -19.51 -17.15 6.81
C VAL A 237 -18.04 -17.37 6.45
N ILE A 238 -17.24 -16.32 6.50
CA ILE A 238 -15.78 -16.40 6.47
C ILE A 238 -15.29 -16.32 7.91
N ALA A 239 -14.45 -17.27 8.32
CA ALA A 239 -13.94 -17.32 9.70
C ALA A 239 -13.04 -16.11 10.04
N ALA A 240 -12.96 -15.79 11.33
CA ALA A 240 -11.95 -14.84 11.82
C ALA A 240 -10.53 -15.31 11.46
N ASP A 241 -9.63 -14.36 11.24
CA ASP A 241 -8.22 -14.54 10.84
C ASP A 241 -8.00 -15.30 9.53
N ALA A 242 -9.07 -15.57 8.76
CA ALA A 242 -8.97 -16.27 7.48
C ALA A 242 -8.61 -15.35 6.32
N LEU A 243 -8.98 -14.06 6.40
CA LEU A 243 -8.69 -13.06 5.38
C LEU A 243 -7.42 -12.29 5.75
N CYS A 244 -6.57 -12.11 4.74
CA CYS A 244 -5.48 -11.15 4.81
C CYS A 244 -5.55 -10.21 3.61
N LEU A 245 -5.60 -8.91 3.88
CA LEU A 245 -5.57 -7.87 2.88
C LEU A 245 -4.26 -7.12 2.96
N ALA A 246 -3.79 -6.61 1.82
CA ALA A 246 -2.68 -5.68 1.77
C ALA A 246 -2.94 -4.59 0.72
N LEU A 247 -2.57 -3.36 1.05
CA LEU A 247 -2.70 -2.21 0.17
C LEU A 247 -1.35 -1.52 0.07
N ASN A 248 -0.99 -1.05 -1.11
CA ASN A 248 0.15 -0.16 -1.30
C ASN A 248 -0.18 1.05 -2.16
N GLY A 249 0.61 2.10 -1.99
CA GLY A 249 0.42 3.34 -2.71
C GLY A 249 1.35 4.44 -2.23
N ILE A 250 0.88 5.68 -2.34
CA ILE A 250 1.62 6.87 -1.92
C ILE A 250 0.70 7.71 -1.04
N ARG A 251 1.15 8.00 0.19
CA ARG A 251 0.46 8.90 1.11
C ARG A 251 1.09 10.30 1.03
N VAL A 252 0.23 11.31 1.08
CA VAL A 252 0.61 12.71 1.18
C VAL A 252 -0.01 13.32 2.41
N GLU A 253 0.82 13.87 3.29
CA GLU A 253 0.41 14.72 4.41
C GLU A 253 0.54 16.17 3.94
N MET A 254 -0.57 16.88 3.73
CA MET A 254 -0.62 18.25 3.20
C MET A 254 -0.35 19.31 4.26
N THR A 255 -0.82 19.08 5.49
CA THR A 255 -0.56 19.92 6.66
C THR A 255 0.15 19.07 7.72
N GLY A 256 0.80 19.74 8.68
CA GLY A 256 1.47 19.02 9.77
C GLY A 256 0.42 18.47 10.71
N ALA A 257 0.35 17.15 10.85
CA ALA A 257 -0.34 16.50 11.96
C ALA A 257 0.31 16.86 13.30
#